data_AF-A0A0G4P4S1-F1
#
_entry.id   AF-A0A0G4P4S1-F1
#
_cell.length_a   1.000
_cell.length_b   1.000
_cell.length_c   1.000
_cell.angle_alpha   90.00
_cell.angle_beta   90.00
_cell.angle_gamma   90.00
#
_symmetry.space_group_name_H-M   'P 1'
#
loop_
_entity.id
_entity.type
_entity.pdbx_description
1 polymer ?
#
loop_
_entity_poly.entity_id
_entity_poly.type
_entity_poly.pdbx_seq_one_letter_code
_entity_poly.pdbx_strand_id
1 'polypeptide(L)'
;MALTIAQLCGGNETVSLLAQDPDYTEVAEKILTKKEFKIIGPHGAGGFAEIDEDSIVISAFAAAPVKQIIADIARPVLIISTGFDVFNRDEKPLADAESPRTRKMWLDYDTYSLPSHSDDGEICCALKGLYLYHRRQQPRIHMKI
;
A
#
# COMPACT_ATOMS: atom_id res chain seq x y z
N MET A 1 4.48 2.03 -11.70
CA MET A 1 3.35 2.51 -10.88
C MET A 1 3.80 3.56 -9.87
N ALA A 2 4.62 3.22 -8.85
CA ALA A 2 5.04 4.16 -7.81
C ALA A 2 5.65 5.48 -8.34
N LEU A 3 6.61 5.40 -9.28
CA LEU A 3 7.20 6.59 -9.90
C LEU A 3 6.18 7.47 -10.64
N THR A 4 5.26 6.85 -11.38
CA THR A 4 4.21 7.57 -12.10
C THR A 4 3.27 8.30 -11.13
N ILE A 5 2.87 7.63 -10.05
CA ILE A 5 2.05 8.24 -9.00
C ILE A 5 2.80 9.41 -8.36
N ALA A 6 4.07 9.22 -7.99
CA ALA A 6 4.88 10.28 -7.40
C ALA A 6 5.04 11.49 -8.34
N GLN A 7 5.18 11.27 -9.65
CA GLN A 7 5.21 12.35 -10.65
C GLN A 7 3.89 13.11 -10.72
N LEU A 8 2.76 12.40 -10.65
CA LEU A 8 1.43 13.02 -10.69
C LEU A 8 1.10 13.76 -9.38
N CYS A 9 1.51 13.22 -8.23
CA CYS A 9 1.28 13.81 -6.91
C CYS A 9 2.26 14.96 -6.60
N GLY A 10 3.49 14.88 -7.09
CA GLY A 10 4.54 15.83 -6.74
C GLY A 10 4.30 17.24 -7.26
N GLY A 11 3.76 17.40 -8.47
CA GLY A 11 3.65 18.74 -9.07
C GLY A 11 5.02 19.43 -9.11
N ASN A 12 5.22 20.46 -8.27
CA ASN A 12 6.51 21.14 -8.09
C ASN A 12 7.28 20.71 -6.82
N GLU A 13 6.70 19.85 -5.99
CA GLU A 13 7.28 19.35 -4.75
C GLU A 13 7.84 17.93 -4.93
N THR A 14 8.85 17.60 -4.13
CA THR A 14 9.46 16.27 -4.11
C THR A 14 8.66 15.33 -3.21
N VAL A 15 8.15 14.24 -3.77
CA VAL A 15 7.52 13.16 -3.01
C VAL A 15 8.58 12.19 -2.51
N SER A 16 8.60 11.92 -1.20
CA SER A 16 9.49 10.92 -0.61
C SER A 16 9.12 9.52 -1.10
N LEU A 17 10.10 8.83 -1.69
CA LEU A 17 9.97 7.46 -2.19
C LEU A 17 10.64 6.49 -1.22
N LEU A 18 9.86 5.65 -0.56
CA LEU A 18 10.35 4.64 0.37
C LEU A 18 10.08 3.24 -0.16
N ALA A 19 11.02 2.32 0.04
CA ALA A 19 10.87 0.92 -0.32
C ALA A 19 11.36 0.01 0.83
N GLN A 20 10.66 -1.09 1.05
CA GLN A 20 11.07 -2.12 1.98
C GLN A 20 10.65 -3.49 1.44
N ASP A 21 11.60 -4.40 1.36
CA ASP A 21 11.38 -5.82 1.14
C ASP A 21 12.59 -6.58 1.73
N PRO A 22 12.39 -7.54 2.64
CA PRO A 22 13.50 -8.32 3.21
C PRO A 22 14.22 -9.18 2.16
N ASP A 23 13.59 -9.47 1.02
CA ASP A 23 14.14 -10.32 -0.04
C ASP A 23 14.79 -9.51 -1.18
N TYR A 24 15.01 -8.20 -1.00
CA TYR A 24 15.75 -7.43 -2.01
C TYR A 24 17.17 -7.95 -2.19
N THR A 25 17.52 -8.19 -3.46
CA THR A 25 18.90 -8.44 -3.87
C THR A 25 19.65 -7.12 -4.02
N GLU A 26 20.98 -7.14 -3.95
CA GLU A 26 21.80 -5.94 -4.21
C GLU A 26 21.46 -5.26 -5.55
N VAL A 27 21.07 -6.06 -6.56
CA VAL A 27 20.65 -5.54 -7.87
C VAL A 27 19.34 -4.76 -7.75
N ALA A 28 18.36 -5.30 -7.03
CA ALA A 28 17.10 -4.61 -6.76
C ALA A 28 17.34 -3.30 -6.00
N GLU A 29 18.17 -3.34 -4.95
CA GLU A 29 18.50 -2.15 -4.15
C GLU A 29 19.15 -1.04 -5.00
N LYS A 30 20.11 -1.41 -5.86
CA LYS A 30 20.78 -0.46 -6.78
C LYS A 30 19.80 0.16 -7.77
N ILE A 31 18.87 -0.63 -8.32
CA ILE A 31 17.83 -0.14 -9.25
C ILE A 31 16.93 0.87 -8.53
N LEU A 32 16.45 0.54 -7.32
CA LEU A 32 15.58 1.40 -6.53
C LEU A 32 16.27 2.70 -6.11
N THR A 33 17.50 2.61 -5.61
CA THR A 33 18.29 3.79 -5.19
C THR A 33 18.58 4.73 -6.37
N LYS A 34 18.87 4.18 -7.56
CA LYS A 34 19.04 4.98 -8.79
C LYS A 34 17.76 5.73 -9.20
N LYS A 35 16.60 5.28 -8.71
CA LYS A 35 15.29 5.91 -8.89
C LYS A 35 14.87 6.73 -7.66
N GLU A 36 15.83 7.09 -6.80
CA GLU A 36 15.65 7.95 -5.62
C GLU A 36 14.79 7.34 -4.52
N PHE A 37 14.55 6.02 -4.55
CA PHE A 37 13.96 5.32 -3.41
C PHE A 37 14.98 5.23 -2.28
N LYS A 38 14.53 5.57 -1.07
CA LYS A 38 15.23 5.25 0.17
C LYS A 38 14.77 3.88 0.65
N ILE A 39 15.70 2.95 0.80
CA ILE A 39 15.42 1.62 1.35
C ILE A 39 15.37 1.73 2.87
N ILE A 40 14.23 1.35 3.46
CA ILE A 40 13.98 1.45 4.90
C ILE A 40 13.91 0.07 5.51
N GLY A 41 14.47 -0.08 6.70
CA GLY A 41 14.29 -1.28 7.52
C GLY A 41 14.67 -2.56 6.76
N PRO A 42 15.93 -2.71 6.30
CA PRO A 42 16.39 -3.94 5.63
C PRO A 42 16.15 -5.19 6.49
N HIS A 43 15.95 -5.00 7.80
CA HIS A 43 15.48 -6.02 8.72
C HIS A 43 14.34 -5.44 9.58
N GLY A 44 13.26 -6.21 9.79
CA GLY A 44 12.16 -5.87 10.70
C GLY A 44 11.01 -5.08 10.07
N ALA A 45 10.40 -4.18 10.85
CA ALA A 45 9.14 -3.51 10.54
C ALA A 45 9.28 -1.98 10.34
N GLY A 46 10.50 -1.50 10.08
CA GLY A 46 10.84 -0.06 10.12
C GLY A 46 10.03 0.81 9.16
N GLY A 47 9.72 0.31 7.96
CA GLY A 47 8.94 1.05 6.97
C GLY A 47 7.52 1.36 7.41
N PHE A 48 6.93 0.58 8.33
CA PHE A 48 5.61 0.91 8.89
C PHE A 48 5.62 2.16 9.78
N ALA A 49 6.76 2.50 10.39
CA ALA A 49 6.88 3.69 11.23
C ALA A 49 6.93 5.00 10.42
N GLU A 50 7.24 4.90 9.12
CA GLU A 50 7.30 6.05 8.21
C GLU A 50 5.95 6.35 7.54
N ILE A 51 4.93 5.52 7.79
CA ILE A 51 3.60 5.67 7.18
C ILE A 51 2.74 6.56 8.07
N ASP A 52 2.10 7.54 7.44
CA ASP A 52 1.14 8.44 8.07
C ASP A 52 -0.20 8.45 7.30
N GLU A 53 -1.03 9.45 7.60
CA GLU A 53 -2.36 9.57 7.03
C GLU A 53 -2.40 10.14 5.61
N ASP A 54 -1.35 10.82 5.16
CA ASP A 54 -1.22 11.41 3.82
C ASP A 54 -0.41 10.50 2.87
N SER A 55 0.13 9.41 3.40
CA SER A 55 0.90 8.41 2.67
C SER A 55 0.08 7.64 1.62
N ILE A 56 0.74 7.29 0.52
CA ILE A 56 0.25 6.32 -0.47
C ILE A 56 1.03 5.02 -0.30
N VAL A 57 0.34 3.92 0.05
CA VAL A 57 0.98 2.62 0.28
C VAL A 57 0.72 1.69 -0.90
N ILE A 58 1.80 1.12 -1.46
CA ILE A 58 1.73 0.10 -2.51
C ILE A 58 2.27 -1.22 -1.94
N SER A 59 1.40 -2.22 -1.81
CA SER A 59 1.73 -3.53 -1.24
C SER A 59 1.11 -4.66 -2.08
N ALA A 60 1.48 -4.68 -3.36
CA ALA A 60 1.13 -5.76 -4.26
C ALA A 60 1.89 -7.03 -3.87
N PHE A 61 1.20 -8.17 -3.76
CA PHE A 61 1.81 -9.48 -3.49
C PHE A 61 2.64 -9.56 -2.20
N ALA A 62 2.32 -8.72 -1.22
CA ALA A 62 3.04 -8.72 0.05
C ALA A 62 2.79 -10.02 0.83
N ALA A 63 3.87 -10.66 1.27
CA ALA A 63 3.82 -11.85 2.15
C ALA A 63 3.52 -11.49 3.62
N ALA A 64 3.41 -10.21 3.94
CA ALA A 64 3.07 -9.69 5.26
C ALA A 64 1.61 -9.15 5.27
N PRO A 65 0.92 -9.13 6.43
CA PRO A 65 -0.45 -8.63 6.57
C PRO A 65 -0.47 -7.09 6.59
N VAL A 66 0.16 -6.48 5.58
CA VAL A 66 0.39 -5.03 5.44
C VAL A 66 -0.89 -4.26 5.64
N LYS A 67 -2.00 -4.74 5.06
CA LYS A 67 -3.33 -4.15 5.20
C LYS A 67 -3.79 -3.99 6.65
N GLN A 68 -3.56 -4.99 7.51
CA GLN A 68 -3.98 -4.91 8.91
C GLN A 68 -3.06 -3.97 9.70
N ILE A 69 -1.75 -4.06 9.44
CA ILE A 69 -0.75 -3.24 10.12
C ILE A 69 -0.96 -1.75 9.82
N ILE A 70 -1.08 -1.36 8.54
CA ILE A 70 -1.28 0.04 8.17
C ILE A 70 -2.67 0.54 8.56
N ALA A 71 -3.66 -0.36 8.59
CA ALA A 71 -5.01 0.00 9.00
C ALA A 71 -5.09 0.42 10.47
N ASP A 72 -4.33 -0.26 11.32
CA ASP A 72 -4.32 0.00 12.75
C ASP A 72 -3.40 1.16 13.15
N ILE A 73 -2.30 1.37 12.41
CA ILE A 73 -1.23 2.29 12.82
C ILE A 73 -1.35 3.66 12.16
N ALA A 74 -1.57 3.73 10.84
CA ALA A 74 -1.34 4.96 10.07
C ALA A 74 -2.57 5.48 9.32
N ARG A 75 -3.49 4.61 8.91
CA ARG A 75 -4.68 4.94 8.10
C ARG A 75 -4.37 5.80 6.86
N PRO A 76 -3.58 5.30 5.89
CA PRO A 76 -3.12 6.08 4.75
C PRO A 76 -4.27 6.55 3.85
N VAL A 77 -4.07 7.66 3.13
CA VAL A 77 -5.09 8.21 2.20
C VAL A 77 -5.40 7.25 1.06
N LEU A 78 -4.42 6.48 0.59
CA LEU A 78 -4.58 5.52 -0.49
C LEU A 78 -3.73 4.27 -0.24
N ILE A 79 -4.37 3.11 -0.42
CA ILE A 79 -3.72 1.79 -0.34
C ILE A 79 -3.95 1.06 -1.68
N ILE A 80 -2.89 0.54 -2.28
CA ILE A 80 -2.93 -0.24 -3.52
C ILE A 80 -2.40 -1.64 -3.22
N SER A 81 -3.25 -2.67 -3.26
CA SER A 81 -2.87 -4.02 -2.81
C SER A 81 -3.74 -5.13 -3.39
N THR A 82 -3.19 -6.34 -3.42
CA THR A 82 -3.82 -7.57 -3.91
C THR A 82 -4.63 -8.26 -2.82
N GLY A 83 -5.94 -7.97 -2.71
CA GLY A 83 -6.86 -8.71 -1.83
C GLY A 83 -6.55 -8.69 -0.32
N PHE A 84 -7.38 -9.35 0.49
CA PHE A 84 -7.28 -9.36 1.97
C PHE A 84 -6.49 -10.55 2.52
N ASP A 85 -6.21 -11.53 1.66
CA ASP A 85 -5.69 -12.81 2.09
C ASP A 85 -4.16 -12.80 2.08
N VAL A 86 -3.58 -12.93 3.27
CA VAL A 86 -2.15 -13.23 3.43
C VAL A 86 -2.06 -14.57 4.13
N PHE A 87 -1.71 -15.61 3.39
CA PHE A 87 -1.57 -16.96 3.91
C PHE A 87 -0.12 -17.22 4.31
N ASN A 88 0.07 -17.93 5.41
CA ASN A 88 1.35 -18.46 5.83
C ASN A 88 1.71 -19.70 4.99
N ARG A 89 2.90 -20.27 5.22
CA ARG A 89 3.37 -21.49 4.51
C ARG A 89 2.48 -22.73 4.71
N ASP A 90 1.59 -22.70 5.70
CA ASP A 90 0.62 -23.76 6.02
C ASP A 90 -0.80 -23.40 5.52
N GLU A 91 -0.93 -22.43 4.60
CA GLU A 91 -2.20 -21.93 4.08
C GLU A 91 -3.16 -21.34 5.14
N LYS A 92 -2.65 -21.01 6.32
CA LYS A 92 -3.41 -20.32 7.36
C LYS A 92 -3.29 -18.81 7.20
N PRO A 93 -4.37 -18.04 7.36
CA PRO A 93 -4.27 -16.59 7.40
C PRO A 93 -3.23 -16.17 8.44
N LEU A 94 -2.25 -15.35 8.06
CA LEU A 94 -1.19 -14.90 8.95
C LEU A 94 -1.74 -13.99 10.06
N ALA A 95 -2.94 -13.42 9.86
CA ALA A 95 -3.62 -12.59 10.85
C ALA A 95 -5.15 -12.50 10.58
N ASP A 96 -5.93 -12.06 11.58
CA ASP A 96 -7.40 -11.98 11.51
C ASP A 96 -7.87 -10.73 10.75
N ALA A 97 -8.00 -10.86 9.43
CA ALA A 97 -8.47 -9.79 8.55
C ALA A 97 -9.93 -9.39 8.83
N GLU A 98 -10.69 -10.28 9.48
CA GLU A 98 -12.12 -10.13 9.74
C GLU A 98 -12.42 -9.72 11.20
N SER A 99 -11.38 -9.38 11.96
CA SER A 99 -11.57 -8.87 13.32
C SER A 99 -12.54 -7.67 13.30
N PRO A 100 -13.43 -7.53 14.30
CA PRO A 100 -14.37 -6.40 14.34
C PRO A 100 -13.69 -5.03 14.20
N ARG A 101 -12.44 -4.91 14.68
CA ARG A 101 -11.62 -3.70 14.56
C ARG A 101 -11.23 -3.43 13.10
N THR A 102 -10.67 -4.43 12.43
CA THR A 102 -10.24 -4.34 11.02
C THR A 102 -11.42 -3.98 10.14
N ARG A 103 -12.56 -4.69 10.28
CA ARG A 103 -13.79 -4.40 9.51
C ARG A 103 -14.29 -2.98 9.70
N LYS A 104 -14.32 -2.48 10.95
CA LYS A 104 -14.80 -1.12 11.24
C LYS A 104 -13.95 -0.05 10.57
N MET A 105 -12.63 -0.25 10.48
CA MET A 105 -11.73 0.69 9.81
C MET A 105 -11.96 0.70 8.29
N TRP A 106 -12.11 -0.48 7.67
CA TRP A 106 -12.38 -0.56 6.22
C TRP A 106 -13.71 0.04 5.81
N LEU A 107 -14.66 0.23 6.74
CA LEU A 107 -15.87 0.99 6.46
C LEU A 107 -15.57 2.43 6.04
N ASP A 108 -14.42 3.00 6.39
CA ASP A 108 -14.02 4.36 6.01
C ASP A 108 -13.36 4.41 4.61
N TYR A 109 -13.24 3.29 3.90
CA TYR A 109 -12.58 3.24 2.59
C TYR A 109 -13.55 2.89 1.47
N ASP A 110 -13.36 3.52 0.32
CA ASP A 110 -13.97 3.13 -0.95
C ASP A 110 -13.03 2.19 -1.69
N THR A 111 -13.58 1.13 -2.29
CA THR A 111 -12.80 0.13 -3.03
C THR A 111 -13.03 0.27 -4.52
N TYR A 112 -11.95 0.34 -5.29
CA TYR A 112 -11.96 0.42 -6.74
C TYR A 112 -11.09 -0.68 -7.34
N SER A 113 -11.60 -1.41 -8.34
CA SER A 113 -10.78 -2.30 -9.17
C SER A 113 -10.06 -1.49 -10.25
N LEU A 114 -8.80 -1.82 -10.53
CA LEU A 114 -8.12 -1.26 -11.70
C LEU A 114 -8.83 -1.72 -12.99
N PRO A 115 -9.09 -0.81 -13.95
CA PRO A 115 -9.67 -1.18 -15.23
C PRO A 115 -8.72 -2.11 -15.98
N SER A 116 -9.27 -3.17 -16.59
CA SER A 116 -8.55 -4.06 -17.50
C SER A 116 -9.15 -3.91 -18.88
N HIS A 117 -8.34 -3.58 -19.89
CA HIS A 117 -8.77 -3.61 -21.28
C HIS A 117 -8.59 -5.04 -21.83
N SER A 118 -9.48 -5.46 -22.74
CA SER A 118 -9.43 -6.82 -23.33
C SER A 118 -8.14 -7.10 -24.10
N ASP A 119 -7.50 -6.05 -24.61
CA ASP A 119 -6.28 -6.15 -25.43
C ASP A 119 -5.00 -6.26 -24.59
N ASP A 120 -5.09 -6.01 -23.27
CA ASP A 120 -3.95 -6.03 -22.35
C ASP A 120 -3.68 -7.43 -21.79
N GLY A 121 -3.95 -8.50 -22.54
CA GLY A 121 -4.04 -9.88 -22.03
C GLY A 121 -2.90 -10.35 -21.09
N GLU A 122 -1.65 -9.98 -21.38
CA GLU A 122 -0.49 -10.32 -20.54
C GLU A 122 -0.32 -9.40 -19.31
N ILE A 123 -0.53 -8.10 -19.46
CA ILE A 123 -0.41 -7.09 -18.38
C ILE A 123 -1.61 -7.19 -17.41
N CYS A 124 -2.79 -7.45 -17.95
CA CYS A 124 -4.02 -7.69 -17.22
C CYS A 124 -3.90 -8.88 -16.28
N CYS A 125 -3.16 -9.93 -16.60
CA CYS A 125 -2.98 -11.06 -15.68
C CYS A 125 -2.17 -10.68 -14.43
N ALA A 126 -1.17 -9.80 -14.56
CA ALA A 126 -0.37 -9.35 -13.42
C ALA A 126 -1.07 -8.28 -12.56
N LEU A 127 -1.98 -7.49 -13.16
CA LEU A 127 -2.75 -6.48 -12.43
C LEU A 127 -4.13 -6.97 -11.97
N LYS A 128 -4.61 -8.10 -12.49
CA LYS A 128 -5.85 -8.76 -12.05
C LYS A 128 -5.73 -9.07 -10.56
N GLY A 129 -6.61 -8.46 -9.77
CA GLY A 129 -6.64 -8.62 -8.32
C GLY A 129 -6.01 -7.46 -7.53
N LEU A 130 -5.47 -6.43 -8.20
CA LEU A 130 -5.11 -5.18 -7.54
C LEU A 130 -6.33 -4.28 -7.35
N TYR A 131 -6.48 -3.79 -6.13
CA TYR A 131 -7.53 -2.87 -5.73
C TYR A 131 -6.92 -1.60 -5.15
N LEU A 132 -7.60 -0.48 -5.41
CA LEU A 132 -7.35 0.80 -4.77
C LEU A 132 -8.36 0.95 -3.63
N TYR A 133 -7.85 1.22 -2.44
CA TYR A 133 -8.65 1.56 -1.28
C TYR A 133 -8.37 3.02 -0.94
N HIS A 134 -9.35 3.88 -1.19
CA HIS A 134 -9.24 5.31 -0.93
C HIS A 134 -10.01 5.67 0.34
N ARG A 135 -9.33 6.33 1.28
CA ARG A 135 -9.95 6.76 2.54
C ARG A 135 -10.95 7.87 2.27
N ARG A 136 -12.20 7.70 2.71
CA ARG A 136 -13.20 8.76 2.66
C ARG A 136 -12.77 9.89 3.58
N GLN A 137 -12.72 11.09 3.04
CA GLN A 137 -12.53 12.30 3.83
C GLN A 137 -13.80 12.51 4.67
N GLN A 138 -13.71 12.36 6.00
CA GLN A 138 -14.79 12.84 6.85
C GLN A 138 -14.85 14.36 6.73
N PRO A 139 -16.04 14.98 6.63
CA PRO A 139 -16.12 16.43 6.63
C PRO A 139 -15.46 16.95 7.91
N ARG A 140 -14.43 17.79 7.77
CA ARG A 140 -13.86 18.53 8.90
C ARG A 140 -14.97 19.43 9.45
N ILE A 141 -15.68 18.94 10.47
CA ILE A 141 -16.56 19.79 11.27
C ILE A 141 -15.62 20.76 11.96
N HIS A 142 -15.47 21.96 11.40
CA HIS A 142 -14.89 23.08 12.10
C HIS A 142 -15.81 23.37 13.27
N MET A 143 -15.48 22.82 14.43
CA MET A 143 -16.04 23.26 15.69
C MET A 143 -15.47 24.67 15.92
N LYS A 144 -16.21 25.68 15.44
CA LYS A 144 -16.00 27.05 15.90
C LYS A 144 -16.26 27.03 17.40
N ILE A 145 -15.25 27.55 18.10
CA ILE A 145 -15.13 27.75 19.55
C ILE A 145 -16.42 28.36 20.12
#